data_AF-A0A358CT68-F1
#
_entry.id   AF-A0A358CT68-F1
#
_cell.length_a   1.000
_cell.length_b   1.000
_cell.length_c   1.000
_cell.angle_alpha   90.00
_cell.angle_beta   90.00
_cell.angle_gamma   90.00
#
_symmetry.space_group_name_H-M   'P 1'
#
loop_
_entity.id
_entity.type
_entity.pdbx_description
1 polymer ?
#
loop_
_entity_poly.entity_id
_entity_poly.type
_entity_poly.pdbx_seq_one_letter_code
_entity_poly.pdbx_strand_id
1 'polypeptide(L)'
;MKFDQRTPVLPITRNLYDSTYWTVLDHSQPPFEHKKSCKLATFHGVFSRKTNFVSSSYWKSIEFRHIVSGNGMNFYLLGTGDNMLPARSSRTSSSSRTGSLRKPSHHSQPTRSSRSTTVKKTSRVRKRSAAQTDCDIRPTAVVAPKKKTAAASSRRRSQSAAISAVEIRPSGTIFSRRSNENREAIHHLPEHPPVDLTPPAWMQEECHVGPAQAGDQTEILQLLSGLPSPPSRAEFHASVDHPEHDSANRLVARLAGRIVGHIEIAPRSIMIGAAPVKAAALDRVAILPECRGAGHGQRLVQAAERRMRELGVVAAFSRTRIASSFHDLGWSVLGRDCVSPGRPTDILSRLLAAPERQGPEVTMRQWRHVELPAILRIYEQNAARFVGTTARTEAYARWLVSRKAFDSIIVALQGNDRYDLHETTAKIVGYCIQTGGRVLEVMADPEYRGLEREILARVCAEAIENDRQELIYESSPTDPLHEEVLGPACDGESAAITSRVAPQDRMIVARIFDPQSLLTAMAPTLASRVVQAGIRDTVELGFDSDTFRGSVTIPTAKDDGPREATVQPGRVGRSYLKLTDDEFTRLLLGQCDPLEAATAGRLEPSTQLSQKLAEQLFPRLPLWCPMWDDVPA
;
A
#
# COMPACT_ATOMS: atom_id res chain seq x y z
N MET A 1 -52.46 -19.03 30.47
CA MET A 1 -52.33 -20.32 31.19
C MET A 1 -50.86 -20.58 31.47
N LYS A 2 -50.52 -21.31 32.53
CA LYS A 2 -49.13 -21.73 32.80
C LYS A 2 -48.81 -23.03 32.07
N PHE A 3 -47.57 -23.20 31.64
CA PHE A 3 -46.92 -24.51 31.53
C PHE A 3 -45.49 -24.39 32.04
N ASP A 4 -45.27 -24.83 33.28
CA ASP A 4 -43.95 -25.20 33.77
C ASP A 4 -43.58 -26.56 33.16
N GLN A 5 -42.36 -26.72 32.65
CA GLN A 5 -41.63 -27.97 32.80
C GLN A 5 -40.11 -27.72 32.80
N ARG A 6 -39.39 -28.51 33.60
CA ARG A 6 -38.04 -28.18 34.07
C ARG A 6 -36.98 -28.93 33.29
N THR A 7 -35.94 -28.24 32.86
CA THR A 7 -34.66 -28.86 32.48
C THR A 7 -33.98 -29.49 33.70
N PRO A 8 -33.50 -30.74 33.61
CA PRO A 8 -32.62 -31.31 34.63
C PRO A 8 -31.19 -30.81 34.43
N VAL A 9 -30.59 -30.26 35.49
CA VAL A 9 -29.15 -29.97 35.55
C VAL A 9 -28.48 -31.06 36.38
N LEU A 10 -27.39 -31.66 35.86
CA LEU A 10 -26.48 -32.51 36.61
C LEU A 10 -25.02 -32.10 36.32
N PRO A 11 -24.05 -32.34 37.24
CA PRO A 11 -22.91 -31.44 37.37
C PRO A 11 -21.52 -32.10 37.34
N ILE A 12 -20.49 -31.31 36.96
CA ILE A 12 -19.05 -31.51 37.32
C ILE A 12 -18.41 -32.75 36.61
N THR A 13 -17.15 -32.78 36.10
CA THR A 13 -15.86 -32.22 36.55
C THR A 13 -14.91 -31.96 35.36
N ARG A 14 -13.84 -31.16 35.56
CA ARG A 14 -12.60 -31.25 34.76
C ARG A 14 -11.75 -32.46 35.20
N ASN A 15 -10.91 -33.00 34.31
CA ASN A 15 -9.67 -33.68 34.72
C ASN A 15 -8.55 -33.46 33.68
N LEU A 16 -7.31 -33.85 34.00
CA LEU A 16 -6.07 -33.43 33.31
C LEU A 16 -5.18 -34.60 32.85
N TYR A 17 -4.62 -34.46 31.64
CA TYR A 17 -3.41 -35.11 31.07
C TYR A 17 -3.37 -36.64 30.83
N ASP A 18 -2.85 -37.00 29.64
CA ASP A 18 -1.99 -38.15 29.24
C ASP A 18 -2.29 -39.59 29.76
N SER A 19 -2.27 -40.66 28.94
CA SER A 19 -1.62 -40.87 27.64
C SER A 19 -2.08 -42.16 26.91
N THR A 20 -1.78 -42.26 25.61
CA THR A 20 -1.58 -43.51 24.80
C THR A 20 -2.66 -44.62 24.76
N TYR A 21 -3.41 -44.66 23.64
CA TYR A 21 -3.96 -45.86 22.94
C TYR A 21 -4.98 -46.77 23.69
N TRP A 22 -5.90 -47.53 23.07
CA TRP A 22 -6.23 -47.87 21.66
C TRP A 22 -7.76 -48.13 21.52
N THR A 23 -8.21 -48.41 20.29
CA THR A 23 -9.44 -49.15 19.87
C THR A 23 -10.84 -48.56 20.11
N VAL A 24 -11.56 -48.39 18.99
CA VAL A 24 -13.04 -48.46 18.91
C VAL A 24 -13.45 -49.93 18.83
N LEU A 25 -14.58 -50.29 19.46
CA LEU A 25 -15.13 -51.65 19.40
C LEU A 25 -16.65 -51.55 19.16
N ASP A 26 -17.08 -51.85 17.94
CA ASP A 26 -18.49 -51.81 17.52
C ASP A 26 -19.08 -53.23 17.50
N HIS A 27 -20.32 -53.38 17.98
CA HIS A 27 -20.99 -54.65 18.27
C HIS A 27 -22.52 -54.57 18.09
N SER A 28 -23.02 -54.86 16.89
CA SER A 28 -23.96 -55.99 16.66
C SER A 28 -24.33 -56.16 15.17
N GLN A 29 -24.83 -57.34 14.81
CA GLN A 29 -24.81 -57.91 13.45
C GLN A 29 -26.01 -57.53 12.54
N PRO A 30 -25.86 -57.68 11.20
CA PRO A 30 -26.94 -57.57 10.21
C PRO A 30 -27.65 -58.94 10.01
N PRO A 31 -28.56 -59.10 9.02
CA PRO A 31 -28.09 -59.46 7.67
C PRO A 31 -28.92 -58.94 6.48
N PHE A 32 -28.25 -58.63 5.38
CA PHE A 32 -28.65 -59.09 4.03
C PHE A 32 -27.42 -59.11 3.10
N GLU A 33 -27.36 -60.06 2.17
CA GLU A 33 -26.18 -60.27 1.31
C GLU A 33 -26.18 -59.39 0.05
N HIS A 34 -25.00 -58.92 -0.38
CA HIS A 34 -24.47 -59.30 -1.69
C HIS A 34 -22.94 -59.09 -1.78
N LYS A 35 -22.25 -60.03 -2.44
CA LYS A 35 -20.78 -60.09 -2.50
C LYS A 35 -20.22 -59.33 -3.71
N LYS A 36 -19.16 -58.54 -3.49
CA LYS A 36 -17.99 -58.41 -4.39
C LYS A 36 -16.77 -57.91 -3.61
N SER A 37 -15.57 -58.25 -4.09
CA SER A 37 -14.36 -58.34 -3.28
C SER A 37 -13.48 -57.09 -3.27
N CYS A 38 -13.10 -56.60 -2.09
CA CYS A 38 -11.89 -55.81 -1.91
C CYS A 38 -10.66 -56.74 -1.75
N LYS A 39 -9.54 -56.40 -2.40
CA LYS A 39 -8.21 -56.91 -2.03
C LYS A 39 -7.46 -55.81 -1.29
N LEU A 40 -7.33 -55.95 0.02
CA LEU A 40 -6.41 -55.15 0.83
C LEU A 40 -5.00 -55.75 0.67
N ALA A 41 -4.00 -54.92 0.38
CA ALA A 41 -2.61 -55.35 0.18
C ALA A 41 -1.67 -54.60 1.13
N THR A 42 -1.44 -55.17 2.31
CA THR A 42 -0.52 -54.63 3.32
C THR A 42 0.93 -54.89 2.93
N PHE A 43 1.71 -53.84 2.69
CA PHE A 43 3.15 -53.97 2.40
C PHE A 43 3.98 -53.93 3.69
N HIS A 44 4.61 -55.06 4.03
CA HIS A 44 5.77 -55.07 4.93
C HIS A 44 7.04 -54.77 4.13
N GLY A 45 7.89 -53.89 4.66
CA GLY A 45 9.10 -53.44 3.96
C GLY A 45 10.28 -54.42 4.05
N VAL A 46 11.14 -54.41 3.03
CA VAL A 46 12.45 -55.08 3.04
C VAL A 46 13.50 -54.11 2.52
N PHE A 47 14.47 -53.74 3.35
CA PHE A 47 15.67 -53.04 2.90
C PHE A 47 16.59 -54.01 2.15
N SER A 48 17.14 -53.58 1.01
CA SER A 48 18.21 -54.31 0.31
C SER A 48 19.30 -53.35 -0.17
N ARG A 49 20.56 -53.79 -0.09
CA ARG A 49 21.75 -53.08 -0.56
C ARG A 49 22.42 -53.90 -1.67
N LYS A 50 22.53 -53.36 -2.90
CA LYS A 50 23.73 -53.34 -3.78
C LYS A 50 23.39 -53.05 -5.26
N THR A 51 24.13 -52.10 -5.85
CA THR A 51 24.69 -52.04 -7.23
C THR A 51 23.91 -52.70 -8.40
N ASN A 52 23.69 -52.02 -9.53
CA ASN A 52 24.75 -51.50 -10.42
C ASN A 52 24.37 -50.21 -11.18
N PHE A 53 25.36 -49.62 -11.87
CA PHE A 53 25.34 -48.28 -12.49
C PHE A 53 25.63 -48.33 -14.00
N VAL A 54 24.85 -47.63 -14.82
CA VAL A 54 25.19 -47.15 -16.19
C VAL A 54 24.42 -45.82 -16.38
N SER A 55 24.98 -44.61 -16.23
CA SER A 55 26.15 -43.96 -16.86
C SER A 55 25.84 -43.31 -18.23
N SER A 56 25.46 -42.02 -18.21
CA SER A 56 25.57 -41.02 -19.30
C SER A 56 24.90 -39.70 -18.84
N SER A 57 25.40 -38.97 -17.84
CA SER A 57 26.61 -38.11 -17.85
C SER A 57 26.47 -36.80 -18.64
N TYR A 58 25.93 -35.74 -18.01
CA TYR A 58 26.43 -34.35 -18.15
C TYR A 58 25.76 -33.38 -17.15
N TRP A 59 26.20 -33.38 -15.88
CA TRP A 59 25.94 -32.30 -14.91
C TRP A 59 27.21 -32.03 -14.10
N LYS A 60 27.51 -30.75 -13.81
CA LYS A 60 28.63 -30.38 -12.95
C LYS A 60 28.22 -30.48 -11.47
N SER A 61 29.10 -31.05 -10.67
CA SER A 61 28.93 -31.20 -9.22
C SER A 61 29.09 -29.88 -8.45
N ILE A 62 28.25 -29.69 -7.44
CA ILE A 62 28.53 -28.83 -6.28
C ILE A 62 28.64 -29.76 -5.06
N GLU A 63 29.79 -29.76 -4.37
CA GLU A 63 29.95 -30.53 -3.14
C GLU A 63 29.20 -29.87 -1.98
N PHE A 64 28.22 -30.55 -1.39
CA PHE A 64 27.74 -30.23 -0.05
C PHE A 64 28.59 -30.96 0.99
N ARG A 65 29.52 -30.23 1.63
CA ARG A 65 30.19 -30.72 2.85
C ARG A 65 29.37 -30.34 4.07
N HIS A 66 28.73 -31.32 4.70
CA HIS A 66 28.21 -31.16 6.06
C HIS A 66 29.35 -30.84 7.02
N ILE A 67 29.22 -29.75 7.76
CA ILE A 67 29.94 -29.52 9.02
C ILE A 67 28.87 -29.33 10.10
N VAL A 68 28.79 -30.28 11.02
CA VAL A 68 27.98 -30.12 12.24
C VAL A 68 28.86 -29.42 13.28
N SER A 69 28.40 -28.27 13.76
CA SER A 69 28.92 -27.66 14.99
C SER A 69 27.75 -27.03 15.74
N GLY A 70 27.62 -27.35 17.02
CA GLY A 70 26.64 -26.72 17.91
C GLY A 70 27.20 -25.47 18.58
N ASN A 71 26.34 -24.78 19.33
CA ASN A 71 26.59 -23.57 20.12
C ASN A 71 26.95 -22.32 19.28
N GLY A 72 26.05 -21.32 19.32
CA GLY A 72 26.13 -20.16 18.46
C GLY A 72 27.11 -19.09 18.91
N MET A 73 27.89 -18.56 17.96
CA MET A 73 28.32 -17.17 17.91
C MET A 73 28.26 -16.67 16.46
N ASN A 74 27.94 -15.39 16.28
CA ASN A 74 27.85 -14.78 14.94
C ASN A 74 29.24 -14.58 14.33
N PHE A 75 29.40 -14.94 13.06
CA PHE A 75 30.56 -14.57 12.25
C PHE A 75 30.09 -13.83 10.99
N TYR A 76 30.52 -12.57 10.86
CA TYR A 76 30.39 -11.81 9.62
C TYR A 76 31.54 -12.13 8.68
N LEU A 77 31.26 -12.35 7.40
CA LEU A 77 32.27 -12.52 6.35
C LEU A 77 32.12 -11.42 5.30
N LEU A 78 32.96 -10.39 5.41
CA LEU A 78 33.16 -9.37 4.39
C LEU A 78 33.97 -9.98 3.23
N GLY A 79 33.39 -10.00 2.04
CA GLY A 79 34.05 -10.40 0.80
C GLY A 79 34.16 -9.23 -0.17
N THR A 80 35.37 -8.71 -0.36
CA THR A 80 35.73 -7.78 -1.44
C THR A 80 36.50 -8.54 -2.52
N GLY A 81 36.28 -8.20 -3.80
CA GLY A 81 36.99 -8.83 -4.93
C GLY A 81 36.28 -8.65 -6.27
N ASP A 82 36.86 -7.84 -7.14
CA ASP A 82 36.31 -7.43 -8.43
C ASP A 82 36.40 -8.49 -9.55
N ASN A 83 35.80 -8.13 -10.71
CA ASN A 83 36.16 -8.55 -12.07
C ASN A 83 35.91 -10.00 -12.50
N MET A 84 34.73 -10.24 -13.11
CA MET A 84 34.61 -11.06 -14.33
C MET A 84 33.56 -10.47 -15.30
N LEU A 85 34.03 -9.89 -16.41
CA LEU A 85 33.20 -9.62 -17.59
C LEU A 85 33.05 -10.89 -18.45
N PRO A 86 31.93 -11.04 -19.19
CA PRO A 86 31.96 -11.78 -20.44
C PRO A 86 31.49 -10.96 -21.66
N ALA A 87 32.38 -10.96 -22.66
CA ALA A 87 32.26 -10.69 -24.09
C ALA A 87 30.88 -10.44 -24.74
N ARG A 88 30.88 -9.48 -25.70
CA ARG A 88 29.92 -9.39 -26.82
C ARG A 88 30.04 -10.59 -27.76
N SER A 89 28.92 -11.21 -28.15
CA SER A 89 28.75 -12.03 -29.37
C SER A 89 27.26 -12.34 -29.56
N SER A 90 26.67 -12.47 -30.75
CA SER A 90 26.98 -11.95 -32.09
C SER A 90 25.67 -11.95 -32.92
N ARG A 91 25.57 -11.13 -33.98
CA ARG A 91 24.40 -11.17 -34.88
C ARG A 91 24.45 -12.41 -35.77
N THR A 92 23.38 -13.19 -35.81
CA THR A 92 23.07 -14.11 -36.91
C THR A 92 21.76 -13.73 -37.57
N SER A 93 21.82 -13.23 -38.80
CA SER A 93 20.66 -12.96 -39.64
C SER A 93 20.32 -14.16 -40.51
N SER A 94 19.09 -14.67 -40.44
CA SER A 94 18.52 -15.59 -41.43
C SER A 94 17.40 -14.90 -42.20
N SER A 95 17.24 -15.23 -43.49
CA SER A 95 16.33 -14.55 -44.40
C SER A 95 15.41 -15.54 -45.11
N SER A 96 14.10 -15.27 -45.12
CA SER A 96 13.15 -15.94 -45.98
C SER A 96 12.19 -14.93 -46.62
N ARG A 97 12.33 -14.73 -47.94
CA ARG A 97 11.29 -14.13 -48.79
C ARG A 97 10.31 -15.23 -49.19
N THR A 98 9.01 -14.92 -49.24
CA THR A 98 8.18 -14.89 -50.48
C THR A 98 6.72 -14.56 -50.15
N GLY A 99 6.02 -13.87 -51.06
CA GLY A 99 4.58 -13.58 -50.98
C GLY A 99 4.26 -12.14 -51.40
N SER A 100 3.69 -11.93 -52.60
CA SER A 100 3.43 -10.58 -53.12
C SER A 100 2.29 -10.52 -54.14
N LEU A 101 1.20 -9.83 -53.77
CA LEU A 101 0.17 -9.24 -54.63
C LEU A 101 -0.22 -7.90 -53.93
N ARG A 102 -0.18 -6.67 -54.49
CA ARG A 102 -0.68 -6.10 -55.76
C ARG A 102 -2.21 -6.24 -55.89
N LYS A 103 -3.02 -5.18 -56.16
CA LYS A 103 -2.80 -3.84 -56.77
C LYS A 103 -3.70 -2.73 -56.12
N PRO A 104 -3.68 -1.44 -56.55
CA PRO A 104 -4.11 -0.28 -55.73
C PRO A 104 -5.20 0.65 -56.33
N SER A 105 -5.55 1.69 -55.56
CA SER A 105 -6.14 2.99 -55.97
C SER A 105 -5.84 4.09 -54.92
N HIS A 106 -6.21 5.35 -55.10
CA HIS A 106 -5.69 6.39 -56.03
C HIS A 106 -6.18 7.77 -55.54
N HIS A 107 -5.44 8.88 -55.80
CA HIS A 107 -5.80 10.28 -55.47
C HIS A 107 -5.90 10.67 -53.96
N SER A 108 -5.67 11.92 -53.53
CA SER A 108 -5.15 13.13 -54.21
C SER A 108 -4.53 14.13 -53.22
N GLN A 109 -3.54 14.92 -53.67
CA GLN A 109 -3.17 16.21 -53.07
C GLN A 109 -4.03 17.35 -53.68
N PRO A 110 -4.00 18.56 -53.10
CA PRO A 110 -3.10 19.57 -53.66
C PRO A 110 -2.33 20.45 -52.65
N THR A 111 -1.30 21.10 -53.20
CA THR A 111 -0.53 22.28 -52.76
C THR A 111 -1.37 23.45 -52.18
N ARG A 112 -0.85 24.51 -51.51
CA ARG A 112 0.45 25.26 -51.46
C ARG A 112 0.39 26.16 -50.16
N SER A 113 1.23 27.15 -49.77
CA SER A 113 2.51 27.76 -50.18
C SER A 113 3.02 28.73 -49.09
N SER A 114 4.32 28.72 -48.75
CA SER A 114 5.12 29.82 -48.13
C SER A 114 4.69 30.33 -46.72
N ARG A 115 5.59 30.78 -45.83
CA ARG A 115 6.63 31.81 -46.03
C ARG A 115 7.78 31.67 -45.01
N SER A 116 8.94 32.27 -45.32
CA SER A 116 10.15 32.26 -44.50
C SER A 116 10.36 33.55 -43.70
N THR A 117 10.98 33.43 -42.52
CA THR A 117 11.74 34.52 -41.87
C THR A 117 12.95 33.95 -41.12
N THR A 118 14.15 34.38 -41.53
CA THR A 118 15.42 33.98 -40.93
C THR A 118 15.87 35.02 -39.90
N VAL A 119 16.23 34.61 -38.68
CA VAL A 119 16.86 35.51 -37.70
C VAL A 119 18.17 34.90 -37.19
N LYS A 120 19.30 35.45 -37.66
CA LYS A 120 20.63 35.22 -37.07
C LYS A 120 20.92 36.29 -36.02
N LYS A 121 21.21 35.90 -34.77
CA LYS A 121 22.01 36.68 -33.81
C LYS A 121 22.92 35.73 -33.03
N THR A 122 24.11 35.44 -33.57
CA THR A 122 25.37 36.08 -33.16
C THR A 122 25.73 35.85 -31.69
N SER A 123 26.41 34.74 -31.42
CA SER A 123 27.20 34.57 -30.19
C SER A 123 28.29 35.64 -30.11
N ARG A 124 28.57 36.16 -28.91
CA ARG A 124 29.64 37.13 -28.70
C ARG A 124 30.47 36.77 -27.45
N VAL A 125 31.47 35.92 -27.67
CA VAL A 125 32.51 35.61 -26.68
C VAL A 125 33.19 36.90 -26.23
N ARG A 126 33.36 37.09 -24.92
CA ARG A 126 34.14 38.21 -24.37
C ARG A 126 35.03 37.74 -23.23
N LYS A 127 36.27 37.34 -23.55
CA LYS A 127 37.33 37.14 -22.56
C LYS A 127 37.71 38.49 -21.93
N ARG A 128 37.70 38.54 -20.60
CA ARG A 128 38.52 39.41 -19.74
C ARG A 128 38.71 38.63 -18.42
N SER A 129 39.88 38.04 -18.17
CA SER A 129 41.18 38.64 -17.78
C SER A 129 41.28 38.72 -16.26
N ALA A 130 42.24 38.00 -15.70
CA ALA A 130 42.44 37.90 -14.26
C ALA A 130 42.93 39.21 -13.64
N ALA A 131 42.63 39.38 -12.35
CA ALA A 131 43.37 40.24 -11.44
C ALA A 131 43.52 39.49 -10.13
N GLN A 132 44.77 39.22 -9.72
CA GLN A 132 45.07 38.83 -8.35
C GLN A 132 45.14 40.10 -7.51
N THR A 133 44.49 40.13 -6.36
CA THR A 133 44.84 41.02 -5.26
C THR A 133 44.94 40.19 -4.00
N ASP A 134 46.19 39.88 -3.66
CA ASP A 134 46.59 39.28 -2.39
C ASP A 134 46.28 40.25 -1.24
N CYS A 135 45.92 39.73 -0.06
CA CYS A 135 45.54 40.55 1.11
C CYS A 135 45.60 39.73 2.43
N ASP A 136 46.81 39.30 2.76
CA ASP A 136 47.13 38.62 4.04
C ASP A 136 46.97 39.58 5.24
N ILE A 137 46.05 39.29 6.17
CA ILE A 137 45.97 39.97 7.49
C ILE A 137 45.78 38.93 8.60
N ARG A 138 46.73 38.94 9.54
CA ARG A 138 46.81 38.00 10.68
C ARG A 138 45.87 38.41 11.84
N PRO A 139 45.43 37.46 12.69
CA PRO A 139 44.56 37.75 13.82
C PRO A 139 45.30 38.49 14.96
N THR A 140 44.69 39.55 15.48
CA THR A 140 45.20 40.35 16.60
C THR A 140 44.66 39.84 17.94
N ALA A 141 45.53 39.56 18.91
CA ALA A 141 45.12 39.15 20.26
C ALA A 141 45.04 40.34 21.23
N VAL A 142 43.91 40.46 21.95
CA VAL A 142 43.68 41.41 23.06
C VAL A 142 42.90 40.64 24.14
N VAL A 143 43.55 40.11 25.17
CA VAL A 143 43.85 40.76 26.48
C VAL A 143 42.59 41.15 27.26
N ALA A 144 42.41 40.51 28.43
CA ALA A 144 41.22 40.68 29.29
C ALA A 144 41.36 41.81 30.33
N PRO A 145 40.24 42.49 30.70
CA PRO A 145 40.19 43.39 31.86
C PRO A 145 39.98 42.66 33.19
N LYS A 146 40.25 43.35 34.31
CA LYS A 146 40.36 42.76 35.67
C LYS A 146 39.08 42.86 36.51
N LYS A 147 39.00 41.99 37.53
CA LYS A 147 38.04 42.01 38.65
C LYS A 147 37.82 43.40 39.29
N LYS A 148 36.62 43.61 39.82
CA LYS A 148 36.36 44.32 41.10
C LYS A 148 35.57 43.40 42.04
N THR A 149 35.56 43.71 43.34
CA THR A 149 35.16 42.77 44.42
C THR A 149 34.42 43.44 45.58
N ALA A 150 33.35 42.81 46.05
CA ALA A 150 32.77 42.90 47.40
C ALA A 150 32.01 41.56 47.64
N ALA A 151 32.37 40.74 48.64
CA ALA A 151 31.87 40.75 50.02
C ALA A 151 30.47 40.10 50.16
N ALA A 152 30.18 39.17 51.10
CA ALA A 152 30.98 38.50 52.13
C ALA A 152 30.28 37.19 52.61
N SER A 153 30.76 36.57 53.70
CA SER A 153 30.22 35.37 54.40
C SER A 153 30.48 34.00 53.74
N SER A 154 30.71 32.90 54.48
CA SER A 154 31.40 32.71 55.77
C SER A 154 31.90 31.26 55.93
N ARG A 155 32.59 30.95 57.04
CA ARG A 155 33.33 29.70 57.29
C ARG A 155 32.44 28.44 57.40
N ARG A 156 32.91 27.33 56.83
CA ARG A 156 33.40 26.18 57.63
C ARG A 156 34.32 25.23 56.84
N ARG A 157 35.38 24.75 57.50
CA ARG A 157 36.16 23.57 57.11
C ARG A 157 35.65 22.38 57.93
N SER A 158 35.62 21.21 57.33
CA SER A 158 35.79 19.91 58.00
C SER A 158 36.85 19.13 57.20
N GLN A 159 37.66 18.31 57.89
CA GLN A 159 38.90 17.76 57.33
C GLN A 159 38.72 16.32 56.83
N SER A 160 39.46 15.96 55.78
CA SER A 160 39.61 14.57 55.36
C SER A 160 40.47 13.80 56.36
N ALA A 161 39.85 12.85 57.07
CA ALA A 161 40.57 11.84 57.84
C ALA A 161 40.95 10.66 56.90
N ALA A 162 42.21 10.22 56.97
CA ALA A 162 42.68 9.07 56.19
C ALA A 162 42.25 7.75 56.85
N ILE A 163 41.84 6.77 56.05
CA ILE A 163 41.50 5.42 56.53
C ILE A 163 42.80 4.62 56.66
N SER A 164 43.25 4.41 57.90
CA SER A 164 44.41 3.57 58.22
C SER A 164 43.98 2.15 58.61
N ALA A 165 44.58 1.16 57.96
CA ALA A 165 44.35 -0.28 58.12
C ALA A 165 42.97 -0.80 57.67
N VAL A 166 42.99 -1.87 56.88
CA VAL A 166 41.82 -2.70 56.53
C VAL A 166 42.06 -4.07 57.14
N GLU A 167 41.40 -4.36 58.26
CA GLU A 167 41.49 -5.67 58.90
C GLU A 167 40.43 -6.63 58.32
N ILE A 168 40.87 -7.58 57.49
CA ILE A 168 39.98 -8.60 56.90
C ILE A 168 39.83 -9.75 57.89
N ARG A 169 38.61 -9.98 58.40
CA ARG A 169 38.24 -11.18 59.16
C ARG A 169 37.18 -12.00 58.41
N PRO A 170 37.26 -13.34 58.41
CA PRO A 170 36.38 -14.18 57.60
C PRO A 170 34.97 -14.30 58.18
N SER A 171 33.98 -14.20 57.29
CA SER A 171 32.61 -14.73 57.35
C SER A 171 32.12 -15.31 58.69
N GLY A 172 31.46 -14.47 59.50
CA GLY A 172 30.56 -14.88 60.58
C GLY A 172 29.22 -14.15 60.46
N THR A 173 28.13 -14.85 60.17
CA THR A 173 26.82 -14.26 59.89
C THR A 173 26.11 -13.79 61.16
N ILE A 174 26.24 -12.50 61.48
CA ILE A 174 25.44 -11.83 62.53
C ILE A 174 24.26 -11.11 61.87
N PHE A 175 23.04 -11.63 62.07
CA PHE A 175 21.80 -10.99 61.59
C PHE A 175 21.46 -9.75 62.43
N SER A 176 22.10 -8.63 62.11
CA SER A 176 21.71 -7.31 62.60
C SER A 176 20.38 -6.90 61.97
N ARG A 177 19.28 -7.00 62.74
CA ARG A 177 18.01 -6.32 62.39
C ARG A 177 18.22 -4.80 62.48
N ARG A 178 18.62 -4.19 61.38
CA ARG A 178 18.47 -2.74 61.19
C ARG A 178 16.99 -2.41 60.97
N SER A 179 16.56 -1.25 61.46
CA SER A 179 15.25 -0.68 61.17
C SER A 179 15.13 -0.38 59.68
N ASN A 180 13.98 -0.72 59.07
CA ASN A 180 13.57 -0.15 57.79
C ASN A 180 13.10 1.29 58.01
N GLU A 181 14.06 2.21 58.15
CA GLU A 181 13.80 3.60 57.82
C GLU A 181 13.61 3.68 56.30
N ASN A 182 12.41 4.03 55.85
CA ASN A 182 12.12 4.26 54.43
C ASN A 182 12.97 5.43 53.93
N ARG A 183 14.11 5.11 53.33
CA ARG A 183 14.82 6.05 52.46
C ARG A 183 14.05 6.13 51.16
N GLU A 184 13.50 7.31 50.88
CA GLU A 184 12.93 7.62 49.57
C GLU A 184 13.98 7.35 48.48
N ALA A 185 13.54 6.83 47.34
CA ALA A 185 14.43 6.55 46.23
C ALA A 185 15.02 7.87 45.71
N ILE A 186 16.32 8.07 45.89
CA ILE A 186 17.03 9.25 45.36
C ILE A 186 17.07 9.09 43.84
N HIS A 187 16.05 9.62 43.17
CA HIS A 187 15.99 9.72 41.72
C HIS A 187 17.04 10.70 41.24
N HIS A 188 18.26 10.21 41.02
CA HIS A 188 19.29 10.87 40.24
C HIS A 188 18.90 10.91 38.76
N LEU A 189 17.83 11.64 38.45
CA LEU A 189 17.65 12.24 37.13
C LEU A 189 18.87 13.15 36.90
N PRO A 190 19.62 12.98 35.81
CA PRO A 190 20.61 13.97 35.44
C PRO A 190 19.86 15.28 35.15
N GLU A 191 20.19 16.34 35.89
CA GLU A 191 19.78 17.70 35.53
C GLU A 191 20.53 18.11 34.27
N HIS A 192 20.08 17.59 33.13
CA HIS A 192 20.38 18.21 31.85
C HIS A 192 19.85 19.64 31.92
N PRO A 193 20.70 20.68 31.82
CA PRO A 193 20.20 22.04 31.74
C PRO A 193 19.26 22.11 30.53
N PRO A 194 18.15 22.87 30.60
CA PRO A 194 17.21 22.96 29.51
C PRO A 194 17.94 23.49 28.27
N VAL A 195 18.27 22.59 27.35
CA VAL A 195 18.81 22.93 26.05
C VAL A 195 17.74 23.74 25.36
N ASP A 196 18.08 24.95 24.92
CA ASP A 196 17.12 25.81 24.24
C ASP A 196 16.73 25.13 22.91
N LEU A 197 15.54 24.52 22.88
CA LEU A 197 15.03 23.74 21.75
C LEU A 197 14.50 24.64 20.62
N THR A 198 14.83 25.94 20.63
CA THR A 198 14.63 26.81 19.48
C THR A 198 15.46 26.29 18.31
N PRO A 199 14.84 25.80 17.21
CA PRO A 199 15.59 25.24 16.09
C PRO A 199 16.43 26.36 15.45
N PRO A 200 17.71 26.10 15.13
CA PRO A 200 18.61 27.09 14.54
C PRO A 200 17.94 27.84 13.38
N ALA A 201 18.13 29.16 13.32
CA ALA A 201 17.42 30.04 12.37
C ALA A 201 17.48 29.56 10.91
N TRP A 202 18.59 28.93 10.48
CA TRP A 202 18.73 28.36 9.15
C TRP A 202 17.74 27.24 8.82
N MET A 203 17.17 26.53 9.82
CA MET A 203 16.12 25.53 9.61
C MET A 203 14.76 26.17 9.26
N GLN A 204 14.58 27.45 9.61
CA GLN A 204 13.39 28.25 9.32
C GLN A 204 13.52 29.06 8.01
N GLU A 205 14.72 29.12 7.42
CA GLU A 205 14.94 29.71 6.08
C GLU A 205 14.13 28.98 4.99
N GLU A 206 13.84 29.67 3.88
CA GLU A 206 13.00 29.13 2.82
C GLU A 206 13.70 28.02 2.01
N CYS A 207 13.16 26.81 2.09
CA CYS A 207 13.70 25.67 1.34
C CYS A 207 13.41 25.80 -0.16
N HIS A 208 14.39 25.43 -0.97
CA HIS A 208 14.29 25.41 -2.41
C HIS A 208 13.85 24.01 -2.86
N VAL A 209 12.67 23.90 -3.45
CA VAL A 209 12.13 22.62 -3.94
C VAL A 209 12.40 22.45 -5.43
N GLY A 210 12.93 21.29 -5.82
CA GLY A 210 13.18 20.93 -7.23
C GLY A 210 13.30 19.42 -7.44
N PRO A 211 13.53 18.97 -8.68
CA PRO A 211 13.72 17.55 -9.00
C PRO A 211 15.02 17.01 -8.42
N ALA A 212 14.99 15.73 -8.03
CA ALA A 212 16.13 15.01 -7.49
C ALA A 212 17.20 14.76 -8.55
N GLN A 213 18.47 14.84 -8.13
CA GLN A 213 19.61 14.52 -8.99
C GLN A 213 20.10 13.09 -8.78
N ALA A 214 20.86 12.54 -9.73
CA ALA A 214 21.36 11.16 -9.64
C ALA A 214 22.28 10.93 -8.41
N GLY A 215 22.92 11.97 -7.88
CA GLY A 215 23.72 11.90 -6.65
C GLY A 215 22.89 11.88 -5.35
N ASP A 216 21.63 12.33 -5.38
CA ASP A 216 20.79 12.51 -4.19
C ASP A 216 20.36 11.17 -3.55
N GLN A 217 20.46 10.06 -4.30
CA GLN A 217 19.85 8.77 -3.95
C GLN A 217 20.18 8.28 -2.54
N THR A 218 21.42 8.47 -2.08
CA THR A 218 21.86 8.05 -0.75
C THR A 218 21.27 8.92 0.37
N GLU A 219 21.21 10.24 0.18
CA GLU A 219 20.64 11.17 1.17
C GLU A 219 19.11 11.04 1.21
N ILE A 220 18.46 10.80 0.05
CA ILE A 220 17.04 10.46 -0.03
C ILE A 220 16.75 9.14 0.71
N LEU A 221 17.52 8.07 0.48
CA LEU A 221 17.34 6.79 1.19
C LEU A 221 17.52 6.95 2.71
N GLN A 222 18.48 7.77 3.15
CA GLN A 222 18.70 8.07 4.57
C GLN A 222 17.56 8.90 5.18
N LEU A 223 16.95 9.81 4.43
CA LEU A 223 15.75 10.53 4.85
C LEU A 223 14.53 9.59 4.93
N LEU A 224 14.38 8.69 3.96
CA LEU A 224 13.27 7.74 3.88
C LEU A 224 13.34 6.62 4.91
N SER A 225 14.51 6.30 5.48
CA SER A 225 14.62 5.35 6.61
C SER A 225 13.95 5.84 7.89
N GLY A 226 13.55 7.11 7.97
CA GLY A 226 12.73 7.67 9.05
C GLY A 226 11.21 7.49 8.88
N LEU A 227 10.74 6.83 7.83
CA LEU A 227 9.32 6.54 7.62
C LEU A 227 8.85 5.30 8.42
N PRO A 228 7.54 5.19 8.76
CA PRO A 228 6.98 4.01 9.43
C PRO A 228 7.02 2.71 8.62
N SER A 229 7.25 2.82 7.31
CA SER A 229 7.44 1.71 6.38
C SER A 229 8.48 2.16 5.35
N PRO A 230 9.77 2.10 5.70
CA PRO A 230 10.83 2.61 4.84
C PRO A 230 11.00 1.69 3.63
N PRO A 231 11.13 2.21 2.40
CA PRO A 231 11.38 1.38 1.23
C PRO A 231 12.77 0.74 1.31
N SER A 232 12.91 -0.52 0.93
CA SER A 232 14.23 -1.11 0.75
C SER A 232 15.00 -0.40 -0.36
N ARG A 233 16.33 -0.58 -0.38
CA ARG A 233 17.16 -0.11 -1.50
C ARG A 233 16.75 -0.77 -2.83
N ALA A 234 16.23 -2.00 -2.81
CA ALA A 234 15.73 -2.66 -4.00
C ALA A 234 14.46 -1.97 -4.53
N GLU A 235 13.47 -1.74 -3.67
CA GLU A 235 12.22 -1.02 -3.98
C GLU A 235 12.48 0.42 -4.49
N PHE A 236 13.45 1.13 -3.91
CA PHE A 236 13.83 2.47 -4.37
C PHE A 236 14.52 2.49 -5.75
N HIS A 237 15.22 1.43 -6.13
CA HIS A 237 15.71 1.27 -7.51
C HIS A 237 14.58 0.77 -8.44
N ALA A 238 13.68 -0.09 -7.97
CA ALA A 238 12.59 -0.65 -8.76
C ALA A 238 11.59 0.40 -9.29
N SER A 239 11.36 1.53 -8.59
CA SER A 239 10.52 2.60 -9.18
C SER A 239 11.19 3.39 -10.32
N VAL A 240 12.43 3.03 -10.72
CA VAL A 240 13.05 3.45 -12.00
C VAL A 240 12.57 2.56 -13.17
N ASP A 241 12.28 1.28 -12.91
CA ASP A 241 11.74 0.33 -13.90
C ASP A 241 10.22 0.49 -14.10
N HIS A 242 9.59 1.50 -13.48
CA HIS A 242 8.16 1.78 -13.60
C HIS A 242 7.81 2.18 -15.05
N PRO A 243 6.73 1.64 -15.66
CA PRO A 243 6.43 1.90 -17.09
C PRO A 243 6.24 3.37 -17.46
N GLU A 244 5.80 4.21 -16.50
CA GLU A 244 5.66 5.65 -16.64
C GLU A 244 6.72 6.41 -15.81
N HIS A 245 7.93 5.87 -15.63
CA HIS A 245 9.00 6.52 -14.88
C HIS A 245 9.46 7.85 -15.53
N ASP A 246 9.59 8.87 -14.69
CA ASP A 246 10.27 10.13 -15.01
C ASP A 246 11.09 10.54 -13.77
N SER A 247 12.37 10.83 -13.95
CA SER A 247 13.26 11.24 -12.85
C SER A 247 12.86 12.58 -12.24
N ALA A 248 12.17 13.46 -12.99
CA ALA A 248 11.65 14.73 -12.49
C ALA A 248 10.48 14.58 -11.50
N ASN A 249 9.90 13.37 -11.36
CA ASN A 249 8.78 13.11 -10.46
C ASN A 249 9.20 12.83 -9.00
N ARG A 250 10.50 12.62 -8.74
CA ARG A 250 11.07 12.66 -7.40
C ARG A 250 11.47 14.09 -7.08
N LEU A 251 10.78 14.74 -6.14
CA LEU A 251 11.02 16.12 -5.74
C LEU A 251 11.63 16.17 -4.33
N VAL A 252 12.49 17.16 -4.11
CA VAL A 252 13.33 17.28 -2.92
C VAL A 252 13.44 18.74 -2.48
N ALA A 253 13.28 18.97 -1.18
CA ALA A 253 13.46 20.27 -0.54
C ALA A 253 14.90 20.41 -0.07
N ARG A 254 15.57 21.48 -0.50
CA ARG A 254 16.96 21.79 -0.15
C ARG A 254 17.06 23.00 0.76
N LEU A 255 17.94 22.93 1.75
CA LEU A 255 18.22 24.00 2.71
C LEU A 255 19.72 24.02 2.98
N ALA A 256 20.38 25.16 2.79
CA ALA A 256 21.85 25.28 2.80
C ALA A 256 22.60 24.21 1.97
N GLY A 257 21.99 23.72 0.89
CA GLY A 257 22.54 22.68 0.00
C GLY A 257 22.27 21.23 0.43
N ARG A 258 21.70 20.98 1.61
CA ARG A 258 21.33 19.64 2.12
C ARG A 258 19.86 19.31 1.83
N ILE A 259 19.51 18.03 1.76
CA ILE A 259 18.10 17.60 1.60
C ILE A 259 17.41 17.55 2.96
N VAL A 260 16.35 18.35 3.12
CA VAL A 260 15.52 18.42 4.34
C VAL A 260 14.15 17.77 4.17
N GLY A 261 13.76 17.44 2.93
CA GLY A 261 12.49 16.82 2.61
C GLY A 261 12.45 16.16 1.24
N HIS A 262 11.56 15.20 1.06
CA HIS A 262 11.36 14.40 -0.16
C HIS A 262 9.88 14.11 -0.39
N ILE A 263 9.49 13.99 -1.66
CA ILE A 263 8.18 13.52 -2.10
C ILE A 263 8.30 12.85 -3.50
N GLU A 264 7.65 11.71 -3.72
CA GLU A 264 7.66 11.00 -5.01
C GLU A 264 6.25 11.00 -5.61
N ILE A 265 6.14 11.47 -6.86
CA ILE A 265 4.92 11.36 -7.66
C ILE A 265 5.03 10.02 -8.40
N ALA A 266 4.12 9.10 -8.12
CA ALA A 266 4.00 7.84 -8.87
C ALA A 266 2.84 7.97 -9.87
N PRO A 267 3.08 8.15 -11.19
CA PRO A 267 2.01 8.17 -12.18
C PRO A 267 1.26 6.83 -12.17
N ARG A 268 -0.07 6.90 -12.30
CA ARG A 268 -0.95 5.73 -12.38
C ARG A 268 -2.08 6.03 -13.37
N SER A 269 -2.71 5.00 -13.92
CA SER A 269 -4.10 5.14 -14.40
C SER A 269 -5.02 4.61 -13.30
N ILE A 270 -6.16 5.24 -13.04
CA ILE A 270 -7.17 4.75 -12.07
C ILE A 270 -8.52 4.57 -12.75
N MET A 271 -9.30 3.59 -12.29
CA MET A 271 -10.67 3.38 -12.73
C MET A 271 -11.61 4.32 -11.97
N ILE A 272 -12.48 5.02 -12.71
CA ILE A 272 -13.59 5.79 -12.15
C ILE A 272 -14.86 5.39 -12.89
N GLY A 273 -15.65 4.53 -12.23
CA GLY A 273 -16.66 3.72 -12.93
C GLY A 273 -15.99 2.78 -13.93
N ALA A 274 -16.49 2.76 -15.16
CA ALA A 274 -15.95 1.90 -16.23
C ALA A 274 -14.78 2.52 -17.02
N ALA A 275 -14.35 3.75 -16.71
CA ALA A 275 -13.33 4.47 -17.49
C ALA A 275 -11.99 4.62 -16.74
N PRO A 276 -10.84 4.33 -17.37
CA PRO A 276 -9.54 4.69 -16.84
C PRO A 276 -9.26 6.18 -17.06
N VAL A 277 -8.78 6.88 -16.03
CA VAL A 277 -8.27 8.27 -16.12
C VAL A 277 -6.81 8.35 -15.72
N LYS A 278 -6.08 9.30 -16.31
CA LYS A 278 -4.69 9.57 -15.95
C LYS A 278 -4.62 10.19 -14.55
N ALA A 279 -3.86 9.58 -13.67
CA ALA A 279 -3.78 9.91 -12.26
C ALA A 279 -2.34 9.87 -11.75
N ALA A 280 -2.17 10.10 -10.44
CA ALA A 280 -0.92 9.84 -9.74
C ALA A 280 -1.18 9.57 -8.25
N ALA A 281 -0.32 8.78 -7.63
CA ALA A 281 -0.19 8.76 -6.18
C ALA A 281 0.91 9.74 -5.73
N LEU A 282 0.72 10.33 -4.55
CA LEU A 282 1.68 11.20 -3.89
C LEU A 282 2.25 10.45 -2.68
N ASP A 283 3.42 9.85 -2.88
CA ASP A 283 4.00 8.84 -1.99
C ASP A 283 5.32 9.30 -1.36
N ARG A 284 5.76 8.55 -0.34
CA ARG A 284 7.09 8.70 0.30
C ARG A 284 7.39 10.14 0.77
N VAL A 285 6.36 10.83 1.25
CA VAL A 285 6.42 12.18 1.83
C VAL A 285 7.26 12.13 3.12
N ALA A 286 8.43 12.74 3.13
CA ALA A 286 9.33 12.75 4.28
C ALA A 286 9.89 14.15 4.55
N ILE A 287 9.99 14.54 5.82
CA ILE A 287 10.60 15.79 6.30
C ILE A 287 11.44 15.46 7.53
N LEU A 288 12.70 15.94 7.56
CA LEU A 288 13.59 15.81 8.72
C LEU A 288 12.88 16.32 10.00
N PRO A 289 12.93 15.60 11.13
CA PRO A 289 12.23 15.98 12.37
C PRO A 289 12.46 17.43 12.81
N GLU A 290 13.70 17.90 12.66
CA GLU A 290 14.18 19.22 13.08
C GLU A 290 13.69 20.35 12.15
N CYS A 291 13.26 20.00 10.94
CA CYS A 291 12.80 20.92 9.90
C CYS A 291 11.25 20.94 9.76
N ARG A 292 10.53 20.35 10.72
CA ARG A 292 9.05 20.35 10.75
C ARG A 292 8.52 21.71 11.26
N GLY A 293 7.25 22.01 10.97
CA GLY A 293 6.62 23.29 11.32
C GLY A 293 6.97 24.47 10.39
N ALA A 294 8.16 24.51 9.79
CA ALA A 294 8.63 25.60 8.92
C ALA A 294 8.00 25.68 7.51
N GLY A 295 6.85 25.04 7.27
CA GLY A 295 6.13 25.05 5.98
C GLY A 295 6.75 24.22 4.85
N HIS A 296 7.92 23.60 5.04
CA HIS A 296 8.65 22.86 3.99
C HIS A 296 7.84 21.72 3.35
N GLY A 297 6.99 21.03 4.12
CA GLY A 297 6.08 20.01 3.61
C GLY A 297 5.00 20.57 2.68
N GLN A 298 4.45 21.75 2.99
CA GLN A 298 3.47 22.43 2.15
C GLN A 298 4.10 22.86 0.82
N ARG A 299 5.31 23.42 0.86
CA ARG A 299 6.09 23.76 -0.37
C ARG A 299 6.34 22.53 -1.26
N LEU A 300 6.64 21.37 -0.66
CA LEU A 300 6.81 20.10 -1.39
C LEU A 300 5.52 19.62 -2.06
N VAL A 301 4.39 19.60 -1.35
CA VAL A 301 3.09 19.22 -1.94
C VAL A 301 2.71 20.20 -3.05
N GLN A 302 2.82 21.51 -2.84
CA GLN A 302 2.53 22.53 -3.87
C GLN A 302 3.47 22.46 -5.09
N ALA A 303 4.71 22.02 -4.93
CA ALA A 303 5.60 21.71 -6.06
C ALA A 303 5.15 20.44 -6.79
N ALA A 304 4.77 19.40 -6.06
CA ALA A 304 4.29 18.15 -6.63
C ALA A 304 2.97 18.33 -7.39
N GLU A 305 2.02 19.12 -6.89
CA GLU A 305 0.79 19.43 -7.63
C GLU A 305 1.06 20.23 -8.91
N ARG A 306 2.02 21.16 -8.91
CA ARG A 306 2.41 21.86 -10.15
C ARG A 306 2.94 20.87 -11.18
N ARG A 307 3.79 19.91 -10.76
CA ARG A 307 4.26 18.83 -11.62
C ARG A 307 3.14 17.91 -12.09
N MET A 308 2.17 17.57 -11.24
CA MET A 308 0.98 16.80 -11.63
C MET A 308 0.15 17.52 -12.68
N ARG A 309 -0.06 18.84 -12.55
CA ARG A 309 -0.73 19.68 -13.56
C ARG A 309 0.06 19.72 -14.88
N GLU A 310 1.39 19.87 -14.85
CA GLU A 310 2.26 19.77 -16.05
C GLU A 310 2.15 18.42 -16.76
N LEU A 311 1.99 17.33 -16.01
CA LEU A 311 1.84 15.98 -16.53
C LEU A 311 0.42 15.67 -17.07
N GLY A 312 -0.56 16.57 -16.88
CA GLY A 312 -1.96 16.32 -17.22
C GLY A 312 -2.63 15.25 -16.35
N VAL A 313 -2.26 15.19 -15.07
CA VAL A 313 -2.93 14.33 -14.06
C VAL A 313 -4.34 14.88 -13.80
N VAL A 314 -5.37 14.06 -13.99
CA VAL A 314 -6.79 14.45 -13.80
C VAL A 314 -7.14 14.48 -12.30
N ALA A 315 -6.71 13.45 -11.57
CA ALA A 315 -6.86 13.34 -10.12
C ALA A 315 -5.64 12.65 -9.49
N ALA A 316 -5.30 13.02 -8.27
CA ALA A 316 -4.24 12.37 -7.48
C ALA A 316 -4.74 11.89 -6.11
N PHE A 317 -4.07 10.88 -5.58
CA PHE A 317 -4.40 10.21 -4.31
C PHE A 317 -3.16 10.17 -3.40
N SER A 318 -3.35 10.06 -2.09
CA SER A 318 -2.27 9.81 -1.12
C SER A 318 -2.81 9.10 0.11
N ARG A 319 -1.98 8.29 0.78
CA ARG A 319 -2.26 7.72 2.10
C ARG A 319 -1.42 8.43 3.16
N THR A 320 -2.08 9.16 4.05
CA THR A 320 -1.41 10.10 4.97
C THR A 320 -1.90 9.95 6.41
N ARG A 321 -0.98 10.18 7.36
CA ARG A 321 -1.30 10.34 8.80
C ARG A 321 -1.56 11.80 9.19
N ILE A 322 -1.37 12.74 8.26
CA ILE A 322 -1.54 14.20 8.46
C ILE A 322 -2.65 14.74 7.54
N ALA A 323 -3.81 14.09 7.59
CA ALA A 323 -4.94 14.39 6.71
C ALA A 323 -5.43 15.85 6.79
N SER A 324 -5.39 16.46 7.97
CA SER A 324 -5.67 17.89 8.16
C SER A 324 -4.73 18.77 7.34
N SER A 325 -3.41 18.56 7.42
CA SER A 325 -2.42 19.34 6.65
C SER A 325 -2.51 19.15 5.13
N PHE A 326 -3.18 18.10 4.67
CA PHE A 326 -3.55 17.91 3.26
C PHE A 326 -4.86 18.64 2.92
N HIS A 327 -5.86 18.58 3.80
CA HIS A 327 -7.12 19.33 3.69
C HIS A 327 -6.88 20.86 3.68
N ASP A 328 -5.95 21.36 4.49
CA ASP A 328 -5.51 22.76 4.49
C ASP A 328 -4.85 23.20 3.16
N LEU A 329 -4.46 22.24 2.32
CA LEU A 329 -3.97 22.45 0.94
C LEU A 329 -5.04 22.18 -0.13
N GLY A 330 -6.29 21.93 0.27
CA GLY A 330 -7.42 21.66 -0.62
C GLY A 330 -7.56 20.21 -1.09
N TRP A 331 -6.94 19.24 -0.41
CA TRP A 331 -7.13 17.81 -0.68
C TRP A 331 -8.29 17.24 0.15
N SER A 332 -9.21 16.56 -0.51
CA SER A 332 -10.36 15.94 0.13
C SER A 332 -10.00 14.70 0.93
N VAL A 333 -10.53 14.60 2.13
CA VAL A 333 -10.44 13.39 2.96
C VAL A 333 -11.54 12.43 2.53
N LEU A 334 -11.16 11.38 1.81
CA LEU A 334 -12.09 10.38 1.26
C LEU A 334 -12.52 9.35 2.31
N GLY A 335 -11.58 8.89 3.13
CA GLY A 335 -11.82 7.84 4.11
C GLY A 335 -10.50 7.30 4.67
N ARG A 336 -10.50 6.03 5.09
CA ARG A 336 -9.32 5.31 5.61
C ARG A 336 -9.17 3.96 4.92
N ASP A 337 -7.96 3.40 4.96
CA ASP A 337 -7.79 1.97 4.68
C ASP A 337 -8.52 1.14 5.76
N CYS A 338 -9.17 0.03 5.39
CA CYS A 338 -9.76 -0.89 6.38
C CYS A 338 -8.83 -2.05 6.66
N VAL A 339 -8.66 -2.38 7.94
CA VAL A 339 -7.69 -3.37 8.41
C VAL A 339 -8.31 -4.18 9.55
N SER A 340 -8.43 -5.50 9.38
CA SER A 340 -8.84 -6.42 10.44
C SER A 340 -7.67 -7.32 10.85
N PRO A 341 -7.12 -7.21 12.06
CA PRO A 341 -6.22 -8.21 12.63
C PRO A 341 -7.02 -9.40 13.18
N GLY A 342 -6.47 -10.60 13.08
CA GLY A 342 -7.03 -11.81 13.69
C GLY A 342 -6.02 -12.96 13.74
N ARG A 343 -6.29 -13.99 14.54
CA ARG A 343 -5.41 -15.17 14.64
C ARG A 343 -5.78 -16.20 13.58
N PRO A 344 -4.83 -16.72 12.78
CA PRO A 344 -5.13 -17.69 11.71
C PRO A 344 -6.00 -18.88 12.14
N THR A 345 -5.73 -19.47 13.31
CA THR A 345 -6.51 -20.60 13.85
C THR A 345 -7.97 -20.22 14.15
N ASP A 346 -8.18 -19.05 14.76
CA ASP A 346 -9.51 -18.56 15.14
C ASP A 346 -10.31 -18.21 13.88
N ILE A 347 -9.69 -17.57 12.89
CA ILE A 347 -10.29 -17.26 11.58
C ILE A 347 -10.65 -18.57 10.84
N LEU A 348 -9.70 -19.50 10.73
CA LEU A 348 -9.89 -20.78 10.03
C LEU A 348 -11.03 -21.60 10.65
N SER A 349 -11.12 -21.64 11.99
CA SER A 349 -12.20 -22.36 12.68
C SER A 349 -13.59 -21.78 12.37
N ARG A 350 -13.72 -20.46 12.17
CA ARG A 350 -14.98 -19.82 11.75
C ARG A 350 -15.30 -20.11 10.29
N LEU A 351 -14.31 -19.96 9.40
CA LEU A 351 -14.48 -20.23 7.97
C LEU A 351 -14.86 -21.69 7.67
N LEU A 352 -14.35 -22.64 8.46
CA LEU A 352 -14.72 -24.07 8.38
C LEU A 352 -16.03 -24.43 9.09
N ALA A 353 -16.55 -23.56 9.97
CA ALA A 353 -17.86 -23.72 10.61
C ALA A 353 -19.01 -23.08 9.81
N ALA A 354 -18.68 -22.22 8.84
CA ALA A 354 -19.64 -21.69 7.88
C ALA A 354 -20.10 -22.79 6.88
N PRO A 355 -21.30 -22.67 6.28
CA PRO A 355 -21.73 -23.60 5.24
C PRO A 355 -20.79 -23.64 4.03
N GLU A 356 -20.50 -24.82 3.51
CA GLU A 356 -19.71 -25.01 2.29
C GLU A 356 -20.33 -24.24 1.10
N ARG A 357 -19.48 -23.69 0.23
CA ARG A 357 -19.93 -22.94 -0.95
C ARG A 357 -20.66 -23.86 -1.93
N GLN A 358 -21.86 -23.45 -2.33
CA GLN A 358 -22.55 -24.06 -3.45
C GLN A 358 -21.90 -23.62 -4.78
N GLY A 359 -21.19 -24.53 -5.44
CA GLY A 359 -20.60 -24.27 -6.76
C GLY A 359 -19.61 -25.35 -7.18
N PRO A 360 -18.85 -25.13 -8.27
CA PRO A 360 -17.81 -26.06 -8.69
C PRO A 360 -16.69 -26.20 -7.64
N GLU A 361 -16.15 -27.41 -7.51
CA GLU A 361 -14.93 -27.68 -6.75
C GLU A 361 -13.75 -26.89 -7.36
N VAL A 362 -12.88 -26.39 -6.48
CA VAL A 362 -11.64 -25.69 -6.87
C VAL A 362 -10.44 -26.29 -6.17
N THR A 363 -9.28 -26.23 -6.84
CA THR A 363 -7.97 -26.53 -6.24
C THR A 363 -7.18 -25.25 -6.07
N MET A 364 -6.28 -25.19 -5.09
CA MET A 364 -5.49 -23.99 -4.80
C MET A 364 -4.00 -24.30 -4.77
N ARG A 365 -3.20 -23.40 -5.35
CA ARG A 365 -1.73 -23.51 -5.37
C ARG A 365 -1.08 -22.13 -5.53
N GLN A 366 0.25 -22.10 -5.40
CA GLN A 366 1.04 -20.94 -5.78
C GLN A 366 0.91 -20.66 -7.30
N TRP A 367 0.94 -19.37 -7.63
CA TRP A 367 0.84 -18.81 -8.97
C TRP A 367 2.10 -19.03 -9.82
N ARG A 368 1.93 -19.19 -11.14
CA ARG A 368 3.03 -19.29 -12.12
C ARG A 368 3.09 -18.00 -12.94
N HIS A 369 4.29 -17.48 -13.25
CA HIS A 369 4.44 -16.14 -13.87
C HIS A 369 3.69 -15.96 -15.21
N VAL A 370 3.47 -17.04 -15.97
CA VAL A 370 2.70 -17.04 -17.22
C VAL A 370 1.19 -16.81 -17.03
N GLU A 371 0.70 -16.92 -15.79
CA GLU A 371 -0.72 -16.83 -15.42
C GLU A 371 -1.15 -15.40 -15.06
N LEU A 372 -0.28 -14.39 -15.23
CA LEU A 372 -0.57 -12.98 -14.94
C LEU A 372 -1.87 -12.45 -15.60
N PRO A 373 -2.18 -12.77 -16.87
CA PRO A 373 -3.41 -12.28 -17.51
C PRO A 373 -4.69 -12.77 -16.84
N ALA A 374 -4.66 -13.93 -16.16
CA ALA A 374 -5.82 -14.44 -15.45
C ALA A 374 -6.10 -13.68 -14.15
N ILE A 375 -5.05 -13.24 -13.44
CA ILE A 375 -5.18 -12.34 -12.29
C ILE A 375 -5.76 -10.99 -12.74
N LEU A 376 -5.22 -10.40 -13.81
CA LEU A 376 -5.69 -9.12 -14.33
C LEU A 376 -7.14 -9.16 -14.79
N ARG A 377 -7.56 -10.23 -15.49
CA ARG A 377 -8.96 -10.46 -15.85
C ARG A 377 -9.90 -10.43 -14.62
N ILE A 378 -9.53 -11.14 -13.55
CA ILE A 378 -10.34 -11.20 -12.32
C ILE A 378 -10.33 -9.85 -11.61
N TYR A 379 -9.18 -9.17 -11.57
CA TYR A 379 -9.07 -7.83 -11.01
C TYR A 379 -9.98 -6.84 -11.75
N GLU A 380 -9.91 -6.77 -13.08
CA GLU A 380 -10.74 -5.87 -13.91
C GLU A 380 -12.24 -6.13 -13.74
N GLN A 381 -12.66 -7.41 -13.66
CA GLN A 381 -14.05 -7.81 -13.39
C GLN A 381 -14.59 -7.31 -12.03
N ASN A 382 -13.71 -7.02 -11.07
CA ASN A 382 -14.08 -6.56 -9.72
C ASN A 382 -13.83 -5.06 -9.53
N ALA A 383 -12.74 -4.50 -10.08
CA ALA A 383 -12.20 -3.18 -9.78
C ALA A 383 -13.19 -2.02 -9.98
N ALA A 384 -14.10 -2.12 -10.95
CA ALA A 384 -15.08 -1.08 -11.27
C ALA A 384 -16.20 -0.88 -10.23
N ARG A 385 -16.30 -1.75 -9.20
CA ARG A 385 -17.22 -1.53 -8.05
C ARG A 385 -16.66 -0.60 -6.97
N PHE A 386 -15.36 -0.34 -7.01
CA PHE A 386 -14.63 0.44 -6.02
C PHE A 386 -14.23 1.81 -6.58
N VAL A 387 -13.86 2.72 -5.68
CA VAL A 387 -13.15 3.97 -6.04
C VAL A 387 -11.72 3.91 -5.50
N GLY A 388 -10.75 4.30 -6.33
CA GLY A 388 -9.31 4.29 -6.00
C GLY A 388 -8.54 3.11 -6.60
N THR A 389 -9.20 2.25 -7.36
CA THR A 389 -8.58 1.10 -8.05
C THR A 389 -7.69 1.53 -9.22
N THR A 390 -6.45 1.06 -9.26
CA THR A 390 -5.53 1.28 -10.38
C THR A 390 -6.02 0.53 -11.62
N ALA A 391 -6.01 1.16 -12.79
CA ALA A 391 -6.20 0.50 -14.08
C ALA A 391 -4.88 -0.21 -14.48
N ARG A 392 -4.68 -1.41 -13.94
CA ARG A 392 -3.41 -2.16 -14.04
C ARG A 392 -3.17 -2.73 -15.45
N THR A 393 -2.47 -1.97 -16.30
CA THR A 393 -1.96 -2.49 -17.58
C THR A 393 -1.02 -3.68 -17.36
N GLU A 394 -0.87 -4.58 -18.35
CA GLU A 394 0.03 -5.73 -18.21
C GLU A 394 1.48 -5.32 -17.95
N ALA A 395 1.95 -4.20 -18.52
CA ALA A 395 3.28 -3.65 -18.24
C ALA A 395 3.43 -3.22 -16.77
N TYR A 396 2.43 -2.53 -16.22
CA TYR A 396 2.39 -2.14 -14.81
C TYR A 396 2.29 -3.35 -13.87
N ALA A 397 1.49 -4.36 -14.24
CA ALA A 397 1.36 -5.59 -13.48
C ALA A 397 2.66 -6.42 -13.45
N ARG A 398 3.38 -6.51 -14.59
CA ARG A 398 4.71 -7.13 -14.64
C ARG A 398 5.72 -6.39 -13.75
N TRP A 399 5.65 -5.07 -13.67
CA TRP A 399 6.43 -4.24 -12.75
C TRP A 399 6.05 -4.47 -11.27
N LEU A 400 4.74 -4.53 -10.95
CA LEU A 400 4.24 -4.85 -9.60
C LEU A 400 4.75 -6.20 -9.11
N VAL A 401 4.93 -7.18 -10.02
CA VAL A 401 5.54 -8.48 -9.73
C VAL A 401 7.07 -8.39 -9.63
N SER A 402 7.75 -7.67 -10.53
CA SER A 402 9.23 -7.67 -10.58
C SER A 402 9.90 -7.00 -9.39
N ARG A 403 9.24 -6.03 -8.74
CA ARG A 403 9.72 -5.39 -7.50
C ARG A 403 9.64 -6.29 -6.25
N LYS A 404 8.82 -7.35 -6.29
CA LYS A 404 8.68 -8.39 -5.23
C LYS A 404 8.15 -7.92 -3.86
N ALA A 405 7.24 -6.94 -3.81
CA ALA A 405 6.56 -6.58 -2.56
C ALA A 405 5.42 -7.56 -2.20
N PHE A 406 5.71 -8.86 -2.24
CA PHE A 406 4.82 -9.96 -1.88
C PHE A 406 5.65 -11.21 -1.55
N ASP A 407 5.17 -12.05 -0.62
CA ASP A 407 5.80 -13.34 -0.29
C ASP A 407 5.30 -14.44 -1.23
N SER A 408 3.98 -14.43 -1.47
CA SER A 408 3.21 -15.50 -2.08
C SER A 408 1.99 -14.92 -2.80
N ILE A 409 1.66 -15.54 -3.93
CA ILE A 409 0.41 -15.31 -4.66
C ILE A 409 -0.25 -16.68 -4.83
N ILE A 410 -1.40 -16.87 -4.21
CA ILE A 410 -2.21 -18.09 -4.29
C ILE A 410 -3.25 -17.89 -5.39
N VAL A 411 -3.46 -18.89 -6.23
CA VAL A 411 -4.55 -18.93 -7.22
C VAL A 411 -5.47 -20.12 -6.96
N ALA A 412 -6.77 -19.88 -7.14
CA ALA A 412 -7.82 -20.88 -7.12
C ALA A 412 -8.20 -21.27 -8.56
N LEU A 413 -8.31 -22.56 -8.81
CA LEU A 413 -8.46 -23.17 -10.13
C LEU A 413 -9.66 -24.10 -10.19
N GLN A 414 -10.54 -23.89 -11.16
CA GLN A 414 -11.58 -24.85 -11.53
C GLN A 414 -11.00 -25.83 -12.56
N GLY A 415 -11.11 -27.14 -12.29
CA GLY A 415 -10.67 -28.21 -13.21
C GLY A 415 -9.30 -28.79 -12.88
N ASN A 416 -8.81 -29.67 -13.75
CA ASN A 416 -7.55 -30.40 -13.56
C ASN A 416 -6.33 -29.53 -13.87
N ASP A 417 -5.45 -29.27 -12.89
CA ASP A 417 -4.11 -28.65 -13.09
C ASP A 417 -3.12 -29.68 -13.69
N ARG A 418 -3.51 -30.36 -14.78
CA ARG A 418 -2.62 -31.21 -15.58
C ARG A 418 -1.79 -30.32 -16.49
N TYR A 419 -0.48 -30.34 -16.26
CA TYR A 419 0.49 -29.52 -17.00
C TYR A 419 0.92 -30.21 -18.31
N ASP A 420 -0.06 -30.67 -19.10
CA ASP A 420 0.20 -31.13 -20.46
C ASP A 420 0.59 -29.93 -21.34
N LEU A 421 1.69 -30.07 -22.08
CA LEU A 421 2.66 -29.00 -22.33
C LEU A 421 2.17 -27.78 -23.14
N HIS A 422 0.93 -27.78 -23.62
CA HIS A 422 0.38 -26.77 -24.54
C HIS A 422 -0.96 -26.15 -24.08
N GLU A 423 -1.72 -26.76 -23.16
CA GLU A 423 -3.05 -26.27 -22.74
C GLU A 423 -3.36 -26.63 -21.28
N THR A 424 -3.37 -25.62 -20.40
CA THR A 424 -3.91 -25.78 -19.04
C THR A 424 -5.44 -25.78 -19.09
N THR A 425 -6.05 -26.95 -18.94
CA THR A 425 -7.53 -27.10 -18.91
C THR A 425 -8.19 -26.49 -17.66
N ALA A 426 -7.41 -26.06 -16.66
CA ALA A 426 -7.89 -25.42 -15.45
C ALA A 426 -8.09 -23.89 -15.62
N LYS A 427 -9.33 -23.40 -15.41
CA LYS A 427 -9.64 -21.96 -15.37
C LYS A 427 -9.21 -21.41 -14.01
N ILE A 428 -8.33 -20.40 -13.98
CA ILE A 428 -8.12 -19.61 -12.75
C ILE A 428 -9.36 -18.75 -12.51
N VAL A 429 -9.95 -18.91 -11.33
CA VAL A 429 -11.25 -18.35 -10.90
C VAL A 429 -11.15 -17.51 -9.63
N GLY A 430 -9.98 -17.43 -8.98
CA GLY A 430 -9.72 -16.50 -7.88
C GLY A 430 -8.25 -16.42 -7.53
N TYR A 431 -7.86 -15.43 -6.73
CA TYR A 431 -6.50 -15.27 -6.24
C TYR A 431 -6.42 -14.51 -4.90
N CYS A 432 -5.27 -14.63 -4.23
CA CYS A 432 -4.87 -13.84 -3.07
C CYS A 432 -3.40 -13.41 -3.20
N ILE A 433 -3.08 -12.18 -2.77
CA ILE A 433 -1.73 -11.63 -2.68
C ILE A 433 -1.43 -11.33 -1.21
N GLN A 434 -0.33 -11.88 -0.68
CA GLN A 434 0.05 -11.74 0.73
C GLN A 434 1.53 -11.38 0.93
N THR A 435 1.85 -10.68 2.03
CA THR A 435 3.23 -10.46 2.50
C THR A 435 3.34 -10.46 4.03
N GLY A 436 4.29 -11.22 4.57
CA GLY A 436 4.60 -11.37 6.01
C GLY A 436 3.52 -11.99 6.91
N GLY A 437 2.25 -11.90 6.53
CA GLY A 437 1.07 -12.09 7.39
C GLY A 437 -0.05 -11.07 7.10
N ARG A 438 0.22 -10.05 6.27
CA ARG A 438 -0.76 -9.14 5.68
C ARG A 438 -1.32 -9.74 4.40
N VAL A 439 -2.64 -9.83 4.31
CA VAL A 439 -3.40 -10.15 3.10
C VAL A 439 -3.77 -8.83 2.45
N LEU A 440 -3.19 -8.55 1.28
CA LEU A 440 -3.22 -7.24 0.63
C LEU A 440 -4.36 -7.10 -0.38
N GLU A 441 -4.80 -8.24 -0.93
CA GLU A 441 -5.81 -8.34 -1.98
C GLU A 441 -6.31 -9.78 -2.08
N VAL A 442 -7.64 -9.97 -2.08
CA VAL A 442 -8.31 -11.26 -2.36
C VAL A 442 -9.45 -10.99 -3.33
N MET A 443 -9.56 -11.76 -4.41
CA MET A 443 -10.66 -11.63 -5.37
C MET A 443 -11.05 -12.97 -5.99
N ALA A 444 -12.34 -13.15 -6.24
CA ALA A 444 -12.89 -14.21 -7.08
C ALA A 444 -13.45 -13.64 -8.39
N ASP A 445 -13.51 -14.47 -9.43
CA ASP A 445 -14.33 -14.26 -10.61
C ASP A 445 -15.80 -14.18 -10.16
N PRO A 446 -16.60 -13.14 -10.51
CA PRO A 446 -17.94 -12.92 -9.93
C PRO A 446 -18.97 -14.06 -10.11
N GLU A 447 -18.68 -15.05 -10.95
CA GLU A 447 -19.39 -16.32 -11.07
C GLU A 447 -19.25 -17.21 -9.81
N TYR A 448 -18.19 -17.05 -9.02
CA TYR A 448 -17.74 -17.93 -7.92
C TYR A 448 -17.94 -17.29 -6.55
N ARG A 449 -19.15 -16.76 -6.29
CA ARG A 449 -19.47 -16.04 -5.05
C ARG A 449 -19.10 -16.84 -3.79
N GLY A 450 -18.33 -16.24 -2.89
CA GLY A 450 -17.90 -16.84 -1.64
C GLY A 450 -16.61 -17.65 -1.73
N LEU A 451 -16.03 -17.84 -2.91
CA LEU A 451 -14.71 -18.45 -3.10
C LEU A 451 -13.61 -17.66 -2.35
N GLU A 452 -13.82 -16.37 -2.12
CA GLU A 452 -12.94 -15.52 -1.31
C GLU A 452 -12.77 -16.05 0.13
N ARG A 453 -13.80 -16.73 0.68
CA ARG A 453 -13.75 -17.39 2.00
C ARG A 453 -12.87 -18.64 1.99
N GLU A 454 -12.96 -19.46 0.95
CA GLU A 454 -12.10 -20.64 0.78
C GLU A 454 -10.63 -20.22 0.57
N ILE A 455 -10.40 -19.17 -0.21
CA ILE A 455 -9.07 -18.61 -0.44
C ILE A 455 -8.49 -18.11 0.88
N LEU A 456 -9.25 -17.35 1.67
CA LEU A 456 -8.84 -16.90 3.00
C LEU A 456 -8.58 -18.08 3.94
N ALA A 457 -9.38 -19.14 3.90
CA ALA A 457 -9.15 -20.35 4.69
C ALA A 457 -7.83 -21.04 4.32
N ARG A 458 -7.49 -21.16 3.02
CA ARG A 458 -6.18 -21.68 2.60
C ARG A 458 -5.02 -20.77 3.03
N VAL A 459 -5.20 -19.44 3.00
CA VAL A 459 -4.20 -18.49 3.52
C VAL A 459 -4.01 -18.66 5.03
N CYS A 460 -5.09 -18.85 5.81
CA CYS A 460 -4.98 -19.12 7.24
C CYS A 460 -4.29 -20.47 7.52
N ALA A 461 -4.55 -21.50 6.73
CA ALA A 461 -3.82 -22.77 6.83
C ALA A 461 -2.32 -22.58 6.53
N GLU A 462 -1.97 -21.86 5.46
CA GLU A 462 -0.57 -21.55 5.12
C GLU A 462 0.10 -20.67 6.18
N ALA A 463 -0.63 -19.78 6.84
CA ALA A 463 -0.14 -18.98 7.96
C ALA A 463 0.16 -19.86 9.19
N ILE A 464 -0.68 -20.85 9.51
CA ILE A 464 -0.43 -21.84 10.58
C ILE A 464 0.75 -22.75 10.23
N GLU A 465 0.85 -23.21 8.98
CA GLU A 465 2.00 -23.99 8.45
C GLU A 465 3.34 -23.22 8.62
N ASN A 466 3.31 -21.89 8.68
CA ASN A 466 4.46 -21.00 8.87
C ASN A 466 4.55 -20.36 10.27
N ASP A 467 3.84 -20.90 11.28
CA ASP A 467 3.82 -20.41 12.68
C ASP A 467 3.46 -18.92 12.86
N ARG A 468 2.69 -18.35 11.92
CA ARG A 468 2.26 -16.94 11.97
C ARG A 468 1.14 -16.79 13.00
N GLN A 469 1.44 -16.06 14.07
CA GLN A 469 0.52 -15.86 15.21
C GLN A 469 -0.60 -14.84 14.94
N GLU A 470 -0.42 -13.96 13.95
CA GLU A 470 -1.36 -12.92 13.56
C GLU A 470 -1.45 -12.84 12.03
N LEU A 471 -2.66 -12.62 11.53
CA LEU A 471 -2.95 -12.29 10.14
C LEU A 471 -3.72 -10.97 10.10
N ILE A 472 -3.36 -10.11 9.15
CA ILE A 472 -3.91 -8.78 8.97
C ILE A 472 -4.59 -8.73 7.61
N TYR A 473 -5.90 -8.54 7.58
CA TYR A 473 -6.70 -8.48 6.36
C TYR A 473 -6.97 -7.03 5.94
N GLU A 474 -6.55 -6.65 4.73
CA GLU A 474 -6.64 -5.29 4.20
C GLU A 474 -7.54 -5.26 2.96
N SER A 475 -8.72 -4.63 3.07
CA SER A 475 -9.72 -4.53 2.00
C SER A 475 -10.52 -3.23 2.13
N SER A 476 -11.64 -3.12 1.39
CA SER A 476 -12.58 -2.02 1.51
C SER A 476 -13.37 -2.10 2.83
N PRO A 477 -13.72 -0.97 3.47
CA PRO A 477 -14.55 -0.97 4.70
C PRO A 477 -15.92 -1.65 4.59
N THR A 478 -16.37 -2.00 3.38
CA THR A 478 -17.64 -2.70 3.13
C THR A 478 -17.46 -4.19 2.78
N ASP A 479 -16.25 -4.75 2.91
CA ASP A 479 -15.97 -6.16 2.60
C ASP A 479 -16.42 -7.07 3.77
N PRO A 480 -17.34 -8.03 3.55
CA PRO A 480 -17.84 -8.91 4.62
C PRO A 480 -16.76 -9.83 5.20
N LEU A 481 -15.60 -10.00 4.56
CA LEU A 481 -14.49 -10.76 5.16
C LEU A 481 -13.88 -10.06 6.39
N HIS A 482 -14.08 -8.74 6.57
CA HIS A 482 -13.66 -8.06 7.79
C HIS A 482 -14.36 -8.63 9.05
N GLU A 483 -15.63 -9.04 8.95
CA GLU A 483 -16.38 -9.66 10.04
C GLU A 483 -15.89 -11.09 10.33
N GLU A 484 -15.58 -11.87 9.29
CA GLU A 484 -15.02 -13.22 9.43
C GLU A 484 -13.62 -13.21 10.08
N VAL A 485 -12.81 -12.19 9.78
CA VAL A 485 -11.44 -12.05 10.33
C VAL A 485 -11.44 -11.59 11.79
N LEU A 486 -12.33 -10.66 12.17
CA LEU A 486 -12.49 -10.22 13.56
C LEU A 486 -13.21 -11.29 14.40
N GLY A 487 -14.25 -11.91 13.84
CA GLY A 487 -15.17 -12.79 14.55
C GLY A 487 -16.19 -12.05 15.43
N PRO A 488 -17.14 -12.77 16.04
CA PRO A 488 -18.06 -12.19 17.01
C PRO A 488 -17.26 -11.71 18.24
N ALA A 489 -17.31 -10.40 18.50
CA ALA A 489 -16.62 -9.82 19.64
C ALA A 489 -17.22 -10.33 20.96
N CYS A 490 -16.36 -10.80 21.88
CA CYS A 490 -16.78 -11.16 23.23
C CYS A 490 -17.40 -9.95 23.95
N ASP A 491 -18.44 -10.20 24.76
CA ASP A 491 -19.31 -9.17 25.35
C ASP A 491 -18.56 -8.16 26.24
N GLY A 492 -18.12 -7.04 25.64
CA GLY A 492 -17.26 -6.06 26.29
C GLY A 492 -17.16 -4.72 25.56
N GLU A 493 -18.30 -4.06 25.35
CA GLU A 493 -18.44 -2.61 25.05
C GLU A 493 -17.46 -1.99 24.02
N SER A 494 -17.05 -2.75 23.01
CA SER A 494 -16.12 -2.32 21.95
C SER A 494 -16.38 -3.03 20.61
N ALA A 495 -17.63 -3.43 20.38
CA ALA A 495 -18.06 -4.29 19.26
C ALA A 495 -18.72 -3.54 18.08
N ALA A 496 -18.80 -2.20 18.12
CA ALA A 496 -18.90 -1.45 16.87
C ALA A 496 -17.63 -1.71 16.04
N ILE A 497 -17.73 -1.73 14.71
CA ILE A 497 -16.60 -1.95 13.77
C ILE A 497 -15.41 -1.13 14.25
N THR A 498 -14.40 -1.80 14.82
CA THR A 498 -13.44 -1.10 15.69
C THR A 498 -12.32 -0.47 14.88
N SER A 499 -12.71 0.63 14.22
CA SER A 499 -12.11 1.94 14.36
C SER A 499 -11.82 2.32 15.84
N ARG A 500 -11.09 1.48 16.58
CA ARG A 500 -10.10 1.97 17.52
C ARG A 500 -9.08 2.65 16.63
N VAL A 501 -9.21 3.97 16.51
CA VAL A 501 -8.26 4.80 15.75
C VAL A 501 -6.89 4.57 16.37
N ALA A 502 -6.09 3.72 15.75
CA ALA A 502 -4.70 3.64 16.12
C ALA A 502 -4.08 4.98 15.72
N PRO A 503 -3.10 5.53 16.46
CA PRO A 503 -2.32 6.68 16.02
C PRO A 503 -1.40 6.35 14.82
N GLN A 504 -1.79 5.34 14.05
CA GLN A 504 -1.10 4.68 12.96
C GLN A 504 -1.98 4.58 11.70
N ASP A 505 -3.31 4.73 11.83
CA ASP A 505 -4.30 4.73 10.73
C ASP A 505 -3.86 5.70 9.62
N ARG A 506 -3.99 5.27 8.36
CA ARG A 506 -3.76 6.12 7.20
C ARG A 506 -5.10 6.55 6.63
N MET A 507 -5.26 7.85 6.45
CA MET A 507 -6.39 8.42 5.71
C MET A 507 -6.05 8.44 4.24
N ILE A 508 -7.00 8.02 3.39
CA ILE A 508 -6.94 8.23 1.95
C ILE A 508 -7.43 9.65 1.68
N VAL A 509 -6.58 10.45 1.04
CA VAL A 509 -6.89 11.81 0.59
C VAL A 509 -6.74 11.91 -0.93
N ALA A 510 -7.49 12.79 -1.58
CA ALA A 510 -7.43 12.98 -3.03
C ALA A 510 -7.60 14.44 -3.46
N ARG A 511 -7.06 14.78 -4.63
CA ARG A 511 -7.23 16.10 -5.28
C ARG A 511 -7.57 15.90 -6.75
N ILE A 512 -8.65 16.52 -7.22
CA ILE A 512 -8.93 16.64 -8.65
C ILE A 512 -8.26 17.92 -9.16
N PHE A 513 -7.56 17.84 -10.28
CA PHE A 513 -6.95 18.98 -10.97
C PHE A 513 -7.71 19.39 -12.24
N ASP A 514 -8.39 18.44 -12.89
CA ASP A 514 -9.26 18.70 -14.05
C ASP A 514 -10.63 18.01 -13.88
N PRO A 515 -11.61 18.70 -13.26
CA PRO A 515 -12.96 18.17 -13.11
C PRO A 515 -13.71 18.01 -14.44
N GLN A 516 -13.34 18.72 -15.50
CA GLN A 516 -13.98 18.59 -16.81
C GLN A 516 -13.59 17.27 -17.48
N SER A 517 -12.29 16.95 -17.53
CA SER A 517 -11.81 15.66 -18.05
C SER A 517 -12.32 14.50 -17.21
N LEU A 518 -12.41 14.67 -15.88
CA LEU A 518 -13.01 13.68 -14.99
C LEU A 518 -14.49 13.42 -15.31
N LEU A 519 -15.33 14.45 -15.34
CA LEU A 519 -16.74 14.33 -15.69
C LEU A 519 -16.94 13.74 -17.10
N THR A 520 -16.03 14.05 -18.03
CA THR A 520 -16.06 13.52 -19.40
C THR A 520 -15.75 12.02 -19.43
N ALA A 521 -14.78 11.56 -18.64
CA ALA A 521 -14.51 10.13 -18.48
C ALA A 521 -15.64 9.39 -17.72
N MET A 522 -16.27 10.04 -16.75
CA MET A 522 -17.45 9.49 -16.05
C MET A 522 -18.70 9.41 -16.94
N ALA A 523 -18.79 10.17 -18.02
CA ALA A 523 -19.99 10.35 -18.83
C ALA A 523 -20.68 9.02 -19.25
N PRO A 524 -19.99 7.97 -19.74
CA PRO A 524 -20.63 6.69 -20.06
C PRO A 524 -21.21 5.98 -18.83
N THR A 525 -20.56 6.10 -17.67
CA THR A 525 -21.05 5.57 -16.38
C THR A 525 -22.32 6.30 -15.94
N LEU A 526 -22.36 7.63 -16.09
CA LEU A 526 -23.54 8.45 -15.77
C LEU A 526 -24.72 8.13 -16.72
N ALA A 527 -24.46 7.94 -18.01
CA ALA A 527 -25.47 7.51 -18.97
C ALA A 527 -26.04 6.11 -18.64
N SER A 528 -25.19 5.18 -18.23
CA SER A 528 -25.62 3.85 -17.75
C SER A 528 -26.52 3.97 -16.51
N ARG A 529 -26.18 4.84 -15.55
CA ARG A 529 -27.00 5.12 -14.36
C ARG A 529 -28.38 5.71 -14.71
N VAL A 530 -28.48 6.62 -15.68
CA VAL A 530 -29.77 7.13 -16.20
C VAL A 530 -30.68 5.99 -16.68
N VAL A 531 -30.12 5.04 -17.44
CA VAL A 531 -30.86 3.88 -17.97
C VAL A 531 -31.26 2.93 -16.84
N GLN A 532 -30.35 2.61 -15.92
CA GLN A 532 -30.61 1.75 -14.75
C GLN A 532 -31.67 2.35 -13.82
N ALA A 533 -31.69 3.67 -13.65
CA ALA A 533 -32.71 4.40 -12.89
C ALA A 533 -34.06 4.54 -13.62
N GLY A 534 -34.19 4.01 -14.85
CA GLY A 534 -35.41 4.03 -15.65
C GLY A 534 -35.84 5.42 -16.15
N ILE A 535 -34.95 6.41 -16.08
CA ILE A 535 -35.26 7.81 -16.42
C ILE A 535 -35.40 7.92 -17.94
N ARG A 536 -36.60 8.27 -18.42
CA ARG A 536 -36.89 8.34 -19.87
C ARG A 536 -36.47 9.68 -20.47
N ASP A 537 -36.68 10.77 -19.76
CA ASP A 537 -36.47 12.14 -20.23
C ASP A 537 -34.99 12.53 -20.38
N THR A 538 -34.74 13.76 -20.86
CA THR A 538 -33.42 14.40 -20.85
C THR A 538 -33.07 14.82 -19.43
N VAL A 539 -31.86 14.49 -18.99
CA VAL A 539 -31.29 14.88 -17.70
C VAL A 539 -30.28 16.01 -17.92
N GLU A 540 -30.44 17.13 -17.21
CA GLU A 540 -29.42 18.18 -17.08
C GLU A 540 -29.16 18.38 -15.58
N LEU A 541 -27.92 18.17 -15.13
CA LEU A 541 -27.49 18.41 -13.75
C LEU A 541 -26.24 19.29 -13.73
N GLY A 542 -26.38 20.47 -13.11
CA GLY A 542 -25.31 21.44 -12.92
C GLY A 542 -24.50 21.25 -11.64
N PHE A 543 -23.28 21.78 -11.67
CA PHE A 543 -22.36 21.88 -10.54
C PHE A 543 -21.83 23.32 -10.46
N ASP A 544 -21.82 23.87 -9.26
CA ASP A 544 -21.39 25.25 -8.94
C ASP A 544 -20.45 25.17 -7.72
N SER A 545 -19.15 25.01 -7.96
CA SER A 545 -18.05 25.04 -6.97
C SER A 545 -16.99 26.08 -7.36
N ASP A 546 -16.07 26.37 -6.43
CA ASP A 546 -15.03 27.40 -6.64
C ASP A 546 -14.06 27.08 -7.78
N THR A 547 -13.72 25.80 -8.00
CA THR A 547 -12.88 25.38 -9.15
C THR A 547 -13.65 24.87 -10.37
N PHE A 548 -14.94 24.53 -10.26
CA PHE A 548 -15.71 24.04 -11.41
C PHE A 548 -17.13 24.57 -11.47
N ARG A 549 -17.47 25.09 -12.66
CA ARG A 549 -18.81 25.55 -13.01
C ARG A 549 -19.21 24.95 -14.35
N GLY A 550 -20.28 24.15 -14.38
CA GLY A 550 -20.72 23.46 -15.60
C GLY A 550 -21.85 22.48 -15.35
N SER A 551 -22.25 21.71 -16.38
CA SER A 551 -23.30 20.69 -16.25
C SER A 551 -22.99 19.42 -17.03
N VAL A 552 -23.61 18.32 -16.61
CA VAL A 552 -23.73 17.09 -17.40
C VAL A 552 -25.13 17.07 -18.01
N THR A 553 -25.21 16.90 -19.33
CA THR A 553 -26.46 16.75 -20.09
C THR A 553 -26.51 15.37 -20.74
N ILE A 554 -27.54 14.60 -20.44
CA ILE A 554 -27.78 13.23 -20.95
C ILE A 554 -29.14 13.25 -21.65
N PRO A 555 -29.20 13.17 -22.99
CA PRO A 555 -30.44 13.33 -23.74
C PRO A 555 -31.42 12.18 -23.50
N THR A 556 -32.67 12.38 -23.91
CA THR A 556 -33.60 11.27 -24.21
C THR A 556 -32.93 10.24 -25.13
N ALA A 557 -33.27 8.97 -24.94
CA ALA A 557 -32.92 7.95 -25.92
C ALA A 557 -33.60 8.29 -27.26
N LYS A 558 -32.83 8.24 -28.34
CA LYS A 558 -33.34 8.16 -29.71
C LYS A 558 -33.22 6.71 -30.11
N ASP A 559 -34.37 6.07 -30.31
CA ASP A 559 -34.50 4.64 -30.58
C ASP A 559 -33.85 3.77 -29.47
N ASP A 560 -33.63 2.47 -29.69
CA ASP A 560 -32.94 1.56 -28.75
C ASP A 560 -31.41 1.82 -28.64
N GLY A 561 -30.96 3.02 -28.99
CA GLY A 561 -29.55 3.40 -28.98
C GLY A 561 -28.99 3.71 -27.57
N PRO A 562 -27.67 3.54 -27.35
CA PRO A 562 -27.04 3.99 -26.11
C PRO A 562 -27.14 5.52 -25.97
N ARG A 563 -27.34 6.00 -24.74
CA ARG A 563 -27.32 7.44 -24.45
C ARG A 563 -25.89 7.95 -24.34
N GLU A 564 -25.57 9.02 -25.07
CA GLU A 564 -24.30 9.74 -24.92
C GLU A 564 -24.48 10.91 -23.95
N ALA A 565 -23.81 10.85 -22.81
CA ALA A 565 -23.73 11.97 -21.87
C ALA A 565 -22.67 12.99 -22.33
N THR A 566 -22.96 14.27 -22.16
CA THR A 566 -22.10 15.39 -22.59
C THR A 566 -21.81 16.33 -21.43
N VAL A 567 -20.61 16.90 -21.37
CA VAL A 567 -20.19 17.86 -20.33
C VAL A 567 -20.12 19.26 -20.93
N GLN A 568 -20.77 20.23 -20.30
CA GLN A 568 -20.84 21.63 -20.76
C GLN A 568 -20.20 22.55 -19.69
N PRO A 569 -18.92 22.94 -19.83
CA PRO A 569 -18.30 23.90 -18.92
C PRO A 569 -18.94 25.29 -19.06
N GLY A 570 -18.92 26.07 -17.97
CA GLY A 570 -19.47 27.42 -17.90
C GLY A 570 -21.00 27.52 -17.78
N ARG A 571 -21.76 26.47 -18.15
CA ARG A 571 -23.23 26.42 -18.08
C ARG A 571 -23.69 25.53 -16.93
N VAL A 572 -24.37 26.11 -15.94
CA VAL A 572 -24.91 25.35 -14.79
C VAL A 572 -26.33 24.81 -15.05
N GLY A 573 -27.16 25.53 -15.82
CA GLY A 573 -28.56 25.13 -16.07
C GLY A 573 -29.51 25.52 -14.92
N ARG A 574 -30.67 24.86 -14.84
CA ARG A 574 -31.72 25.13 -13.81
C ARG A 574 -31.62 24.21 -12.59
N SER A 575 -31.43 22.91 -12.82
CA SER A 575 -31.26 21.90 -11.78
C SER A 575 -29.77 21.73 -11.51
N TYR A 576 -29.28 22.20 -10.36
CA TYR A 576 -27.85 22.18 -10.04
C TYR A 576 -27.59 21.96 -8.55
N LEU A 577 -26.33 21.64 -8.25
CA LEU A 577 -25.79 21.50 -6.92
C LEU A 577 -24.78 22.62 -6.69
N LYS A 578 -24.92 23.39 -5.61
CA LYS A 578 -23.90 24.32 -5.13
C LYS A 578 -23.20 23.69 -3.93
N LEU A 579 -21.87 23.59 -3.98
CA LEU A 579 -21.09 22.80 -3.02
C LEU A 579 -19.62 23.24 -3.02
N THR A 580 -18.90 22.95 -1.94
CA THR A 580 -17.46 23.24 -1.84
C THR A 580 -16.65 22.32 -2.76
N ASP A 581 -15.42 22.71 -3.09
CA ASP A 581 -14.49 21.86 -3.83
C ASP A 581 -14.19 20.52 -3.12
N ASP A 582 -14.27 20.48 -1.78
CA ASP A 582 -14.13 19.24 -1.00
C ASP A 582 -15.30 18.29 -1.25
N GLU A 583 -16.53 18.77 -1.05
CA GLU A 583 -17.71 17.93 -1.22
C GLU A 583 -17.96 17.60 -2.69
N PHE A 584 -17.56 18.47 -3.63
CA PHE A 584 -17.53 18.17 -5.07
C PHE A 584 -16.54 17.05 -5.40
N THR A 585 -15.33 17.09 -4.85
CA THR A 585 -14.34 16.02 -5.02
C THR A 585 -14.85 14.70 -4.44
N ARG A 586 -15.46 14.73 -3.26
CA ARG A 586 -16.12 13.57 -2.66
C ARG A 586 -17.32 13.07 -3.46
N LEU A 587 -18.09 13.94 -4.12
CA LEU A 587 -19.22 13.56 -4.97
C LEU A 587 -18.76 12.84 -6.23
N LEU A 588 -17.77 13.38 -6.95
CA LEU A 588 -17.22 12.73 -8.14
C LEU A 588 -16.49 11.41 -7.81
N LEU A 589 -15.90 11.31 -6.62
CA LEU A 589 -15.25 10.09 -6.11
C LEU A 589 -16.17 9.22 -5.23
N GLY A 590 -17.49 9.43 -5.26
CA GLY A 590 -18.48 8.55 -4.64
C GLY A 590 -18.38 8.39 -3.11
N GLN A 591 -17.76 9.33 -2.39
CA GLN A 591 -17.65 9.30 -0.93
C GLN A 591 -18.70 10.19 -0.24
N CYS A 592 -19.18 11.21 -0.97
CA CYS A 592 -20.39 11.95 -0.60
C CYS A 592 -21.62 11.05 -0.79
N ASP A 593 -22.51 11.03 0.21
CA ASP A 593 -23.91 10.68 0.03
C ASP A 593 -24.67 11.99 -0.17
N PRO A 594 -25.34 12.22 -1.31
CA PRO A 594 -25.96 13.52 -1.58
C PRO A 594 -27.10 13.90 -0.63
N LEU A 595 -27.79 12.93 -0.02
CA LEU A 595 -28.88 13.18 0.92
C LEU A 595 -28.33 13.51 2.32
N GLU A 596 -27.28 12.80 2.74
CA GLU A 596 -26.52 13.12 3.95
C GLU A 596 -25.91 14.53 3.86
N ALA A 597 -25.25 14.84 2.73
CA ALA A 597 -24.59 16.12 2.50
C ALA A 597 -25.57 17.31 2.42
N ALA A 598 -26.74 17.12 1.79
CA ALA A 598 -27.79 18.12 1.77
C ALA A 598 -28.38 18.35 3.17
N THR A 599 -28.63 17.28 3.92
CA THR A 599 -29.13 17.33 5.30
C THR A 599 -28.12 18.00 6.25
N ALA A 600 -26.82 17.80 6.02
CA ALA A 600 -25.73 18.42 6.75
C ALA A 600 -25.36 19.84 6.27
N GLY A 601 -26.04 20.38 5.26
CA GLY A 601 -25.76 21.71 4.70
C GLY A 601 -24.42 21.83 3.96
N ARG A 602 -23.77 20.72 3.58
CA ARG A 602 -22.52 20.70 2.79
C ARG A 602 -22.78 20.82 1.28
N LEU A 603 -24.02 20.56 0.86
CA LEU A 603 -24.47 20.55 -0.53
C LEU A 603 -25.85 21.25 -0.61
N GLU A 604 -25.98 22.28 -1.44
CA GLU A 604 -27.21 23.03 -1.67
C GLU A 604 -27.82 22.66 -3.03
N PRO A 605 -28.89 21.83 -3.09
CA PRO A 605 -29.57 21.52 -4.34
C PRO A 605 -30.54 22.66 -4.73
N SER A 606 -30.45 23.15 -5.96
CA SER A 606 -31.33 24.24 -6.44
C SER A 606 -32.81 23.85 -6.54
N THR A 607 -33.07 22.55 -6.68
CA THR A 607 -34.41 21.93 -6.78
C THR A 607 -34.42 20.53 -6.16
N GLN A 608 -35.60 20.03 -5.81
CA GLN A 608 -35.79 18.61 -5.44
C GLN A 608 -35.38 17.65 -6.57
N LEU A 609 -35.46 18.10 -7.84
CA LEU A 609 -35.04 17.31 -8.99
C LEU A 609 -33.51 17.15 -9.03
N SER A 610 -32.74 18.22 -8.81
CA SER A 610 -31.27 18.14 -8.74
C SER A 610 -30.81 17.25 -7.58
N GLN A 611 -31.48 17.29 -6.43
CA GLN A 611 -31.19 16.39 -5.31
C GLN A 611 -31.37 14.92 -5.71
N LYS A 612 -32.55 14.56 -6.23
CA LYS A 612 -32.84 13.20 -6.69
C LYS A 612 -31.89 12.73 -7.80
N LEU A 613 -31.53 13.61 -8.72
CA LEU A 613 -30.55 13.31 -9.77
C LEU A 613 -29.15 13.09 -9.20
N ALA A 614 -28.74 13.83 -8.16
CA ALA A 614 -27.46 13.60 -7.50
C ALA A 614 -27.42 12.19 -6.89
N GLU A 615 -28.45 11.80 -6.13
CA GLU A 615 -28.57 10.47 -5.51
C GLU A 615 -28.51 9.33 -6.55
N GLN A 616 -29.19 9.50 -7.69
CA GLN A 616 -29.24 8.48 -8.75
C GLN A 616 -27.98 8.42 -9.63
N LEU A 617 -27.29 9.55 -9.83
CA LEU A 617 -26.10 9.63 -10.71
C LEU A 617 -24.78 9.48 -9.96
N PHE A 618 -24.72 9.86 -8.69
CA PHE A 618 -23.54 9.83 -7.83
C PHE A 618 -23.85 9.12 -6.49
N PRO A 619 -24.23 7.82 -6.54
CA PRO A 619 -24.38 7.02 -5.32
C PRO A 619 -23.03 6.86 -4.61
N ARG A 620 -23.07 6.71 -3.28
CA ARG A 620 -21.90 6.38 -2.47
C ARG A 620 -21.34 5.01 -2.89
N LEU A 621 -20.02 4.93 -3.12
CA LEU A 621 -19.29 3.75 -3.58
C LEU A 621 -18.21 3.33 -2.58
N PRO A 622 -17.98 2.01 -2.40
CA PRO A 622 -16.88 1.49 -1.59
C PRO A 622 -15.52 2.07 -1.98
N LEU A 623 -14.85 2.73 -1.03
CA LEU A 623 -13.48 3.20 -1.18
C LEU A 623 -12.51 2.02 -1.03
N TRP A 624 -11.63 1.83 -2.01
CA TRP A 624 -10.53 0.88 -1.92
C TRP A 624 -9.41 1.26 -2.89
N CYS A 625 -8.31 1.74 -2.32
CA CYS A 625 -7.03 1.83 -3.01
C CYS A 625 -6.29 0.51 -2.71
N PRO A 626 -5.96 -0.33 -3.71
CA PRO A 626 -5.38 -1.64 -3.47
C PRO A 626 -4.04 -1.54 -2.72
N MET A 627 -3.88 -2.28 -1.61
CA MET A 627 -2.67 -2.16 -0.79
C MET A 627 -1.44 -2.83 -1.42
N TRP A 628 -1.62 -3.67 -2.43
CA TRP A 628 -0.49 -4.20 -3.21
C TRP A 628 0.26 -3.09 -3.95
N ASP A 629 -0.42 -2.14 -4.60
CA ASP A 629 0.22 -1.06 -5.39
C ASP A 629 1.14 -0.15 -4.56
N ASP A 630 0.99 -0.16 -3.23
CA ASP A 630 1.55 0.84 -2.30
C ASP A 630 2.46 0.26 -1.20
N VAL A 631 2.47 -1.07 -1.00
CA VAL A 631 3.39 -1.71 -0.05
C VAL A 631 4.82 -1.73 -0.61
N PRO A 632 5.85 -1.32 0.17
CA PRO A 632 7.24 -1.46 -0.25
C PRO A 632 7.74 -2.90 -0.15
N ALA A 633 8.66 -3.29 -1.04
CA ALA A 633 9.52 -4.47 -0.88
C ALA A 633 10.76 -4.18 -0.01
#